data_AF-A0A373FAW6-F1
#
_entry.id   AF-A0A373FAW6-F1
#
_cell.length_a   1.000
_cell.length_b   1.000
_cell.length_c   1.000
_cell.angle_alpha   90.00
_cell.angle_beta   90.00
_cell.angle_gamma   90.00
#
_symmetry.space_group_name_H-M   'P 1'
#
loop_
_entity.id
_entity.type
_entity.pdbx_description
1 polymer ?
#
loop_
_entity_poly.entity_id
_entity_poly.type
_entity_poly.pdbx_seq_one_letter_code
_entity_poly.pdbx_strand_id
1 'polypeptide(L)'
;MTTDEFFDSLPTCERPVYSAQTGGYVFALHPEIGSFQSGYRPAIQALANARGINLTETIPLAKREKMFDLIFAQAHKDSKGVDEHGEKGVLCWAKYGAGIETSKTMRDDQLLERYEEAKSSAKKKA
;
A
#
# COMPACT_ATOMS: atom_id res chain seq x y z
N MET A 1 8.85 15.18 2.29
CA MET A 1 9.02 13.94 1.50
C MET A 1 8.05 12.92 2.05
N THR A 2 7.19 12.38 1.20
CA THR A 2 6.21 11.36 1.57
C THR A 2 6.85 9.96 1.56
N THR A 3 6.15 8.97 2.10
CA THR A 3 6.58 7.56 2.04
C THR A 3 6.78 7.08 0.60
N ASP A 4 5.88 7.47 -0.30
CA ASP A 4 5.90 7.02 -1.69
C ASP A 4 7.00 7.74 -2.48
N GLU A 5 7.22 9.03 -2.22
CA GLU A 5 8.35 9.79 -2.80
C GLU A 5 9.70 9.21 -2.36
N PHE A 6 9.82 8.86 -1.08
CA PHE A 6 11.06 8.24 -0.58
C PHE A 6 11.26 6.86 -1.19
N PHE A 7 10.22 6.04 -1.29
CA PHE A 7 10.27 4.74 -1.98
C PHE A 7 10.75 4.88 -3.44
N ASP A 8 10.22 5.87 -4.17
CA ASP A 8 10.61 6.11 -5.57
C ASP A 8 12.06 6.60 -5.69
N SER A 9 12.55 7.36 -4.71
CA SER A 9 13.94 7.84 -4.66
C SER A 9 14.97 6.73 -4.40
N LEU A 10 14.55 5.58 -3.85
CA LEU A 10 15.45 4.47 -3.53
C LEU A 10 15.84 3.70 -4.79
N PRO A 11 17.14 3.33 -4.93
CA PRO A 11 17.57 2.34 -5.91
C PRO A 11 16.81 1.02 -5.74
N THR A 12 16.57 0.29 -6.83
CA THR A 12 15.81 -0.98 -6.80
C THR A 12 16.37 -2.00 -5.79
N CYS A 13 17.68 -2.01 -5.55
CA CYS A 13 18.32 -2.90 -4.58
C CYS A 13 18.10 -2.50 -3.11
N GLU A 14 17.70 -1.26 -2.84
CA GLU A 14 17.39 -0.73 -1.51
C GLU A 14 15.88 -0.72 -1.22
N ARG A 15 15.05 -1.16 -2.17
CA ARG A 15 13.60 -1.24 -1.98
C ARG A 15 13.23 -2.48 -1.16
N PRO A 16 12.19 -2.39 -0.32
CA PRO A 16 11.70 -3.54 0.42
C PRO A 16 11.11 -4.56 -0.55
N VAL A 17 11.49 -5.82 -0.38
CA VAL A 17 10.97 -6.94 -1.18
C VAL A 17 10.13 -7.82 -0.27
N TYR A 18 8.99 -8.29 -0.79
CA TYR A 18 8.18 -9.27 -0.07
C TYR A 18 8.90 -10.62 -0.03
N SER A 19 9.15 -11.13 1.18
CA SER A 19 9.75 -12.43 1.43
C SER A 19 8.72 -13.39 2.02
N ALA A 20 8.36 -14.41 1.24
CA ALA A 20 7.42 -15.45 1.67
C ALA A 20 7.91 -16.24 2.90
N GLN A 21 9.22 -16.35 3.11
CA GLN A 21 9.79 -17.04 4.28
C GLN A 21 9.49 -16.32 5.60
N THR A 22 9.39 -14.99 5.54
CA THR A 22 9.12 -14.14 6.72
C THR A 22 7.67 -13.65 6.79
N GLY A 23 6.90 -13.89 5.72
CA GLY A 23 5.53 -13.37 5.57
C GLY A 23 5.49 -11.84 5.57
N GLY A 24 6.52 -11.16 5.07
CA GLY A 24 6.63 -9.71 5.19
C GLY A 24 7.65 -9.08 4.26
N TYR A 25 7.72 -7.75 4.33
CA TYR A 25 8.65 -6.92 3.57
C TYR A 25 9.99 -6.82 4.30
N VAL A 26 11.08 -7.09 3.58
CA VAL A 26 12.46 -7.07 4.10
C VAL A 26 13.36 -6.26 3.18
N PHE A 27 14.42 -5.68 3.74
CA PHE A 27 15.48 -5.03 2.98
C PHE A 27 16.67 -5.97 2.83
N ALA A 28 16.98 -6.36 1.61
CA ALA A 28 18.11 -7.28 1.35
C ALA A 28 19.46 -6.70 1.77
N LEU A 29 19.63 -5.38 1.61
CA LEU A 29 20.86 -4.66 1.98
C LEU A 29 20.86 -4.14 3.43
N HIS A 30 19.73 -4.20 4.12
CA HIS A 30 19.56 -3.70 5.49
C HIS A 30 18.83 -4.73 6.38
N PRO A 31 19.42 -5.93 6.59
CA PRO A 31 18.80 -6.97 7.41
C PRO A 31 18.56 -6.53 8.87
N GLU A 32 19.31 -5.55 9.37
CA GLU A 32 19.19 -4.97 10.71
C GLU A 32 17.86 -4.26 10.97
N ILE A 33 17.16 -3.82 9.91
CA ILE A 33 15.85 -3.15 10.03
C ILE A 33 14.74 -4.17 10.33
N GLY A 34 14.95 -5.44 10.02
CA GLY A 34 14.01 -6.53 10.28
C GLY A 34 12.95 -6.72 9.19
N SER A 35 11.84 -7.37 9.55
CA SER A 35 10.73 -7.69 8.65
C SER A 35 9.43 -6.99 9.05
N PHE A 36 8.65 -6.61 8.04
CA PHE A 36 7.40 -5.86 8.22
C PHE A 36 6.23 -6.59 7.56
N GLN A 37 5.40 -7.21 8.37
CA GLN A 37 4.24 -7.98 7.90
C GLN A 37 3.07 -7.08 7.45
N SER A 38 2.98 -5.86 7.99
CA SER A 38 1.87 -4.95 7.76
C SER A 38 1.92 -4.21 6.42
N GLY A 39 3.00 -4.31 5.65
CA GLY A 39 3.14 -3.69 4.33
C GLY A 39 4.51 -3.04 4.12
N TYR A 40 4.75 -2.54 2.90
CA TYR A 40 6.01 -1.89 2.57
C TYR A 40 6.17 -0.51 3.23
N ARG A 41 5.06 0.21 3.52
CA ARG A 41 5.11 1.56 4.11
C ARG A 41 5.77 1.60 5.50
N PRO A 42 5.40 0.72 6.45
CA PRO A 42 6.14 0.56 7.70
C PRO A 42 7.63 0.28 7.50
N ALA A 43 7.98 -0.55 6.51
CA ALA A 43 9.38 -0.85 6.19
C ALA A 43 10.12 0.41 5.72
N ILE A 44 9.52 1.18 4.81
CA ILE A 44 10.08 2.43 4.31
C ILE A 44 10.19 3.48 5.41
N GLN A 45 9.21 3.56 6.31
CA GLN A 45 9.28 4.44 7.47
C GLN A 45 10.44 4.07 8.40
N ALA A 46 10.65 2.77 8.65
CA ALA A 46 11.77 2.30 9.45
C ALA A 46 13.12 2.62 8.80
N LEU A 47 13.25 2.42 7.48
CA LEU A 47 14.46 2.79 6.73
C LEU A 47 14.72 4.30 6.76
N ALA A 48 13.69 5.12 6.57
CA ALA A 48 13.83 6.57 6.65
C ALA A 48 14.26 7.02 8.05
N ASN A 49 13.63 6.47 9.09
CA ASN A 49 13.99 6.75 10.47
C ASN A 49 15.45 6.34 10.78
N ALA A 50 15.89 5.18 10.28
CA ALA A 50 17.29 4.73 10.40
C ALA A 50 18.28 5.68 9.69
N ARG A 51 17.84 6.35 8.62
CA ARG A 51 18.62 7.38 7.91
C ARG A 51 18.43 8.80 8.48
N GLY A 52 17.69 8.96 9.58
CA GLY A 52 17.40 10.27 10.18
C GLY A 52 16.44 11.15 9.36
N ILE A 53 15.69 10.54 8.43
CA ILE A 53 14.74 11.22 7.55
C ILE A 53 13.34 11.10 8.14
N ASN A 54 12.69 12.22 8.41
CA ASN A 54 11.30 12.23 8.88
C ASN A 54 10.34 12.33 7.68
N LEU A 55 9.63 11.23 7.40
CA LEU A 55 8.64 11.19 6.33
C LEU A 55 7.32 11.78 6.78
N THR A 56 6.65 12.50 5.89
CA THR A 56 5.32 13.04 6.14
C THR A 56 4.27 12.04 5.67
N GLU A 57 3.35 11.66 6.55
CA GLU A 57 2.16 10.90 6.15
C GLU A 57 1.18 11.82 5.41
N THR A 58 1.00 11.58 4.11
CA THR A 58 0.08 12.34 3.26
C THR A 58 -1.39 12.04 3.56
N ILE A 59 -1.70 10.79 3.88
CA ILE A 59 -3.07 10.34 4.19
C ILE A 59 -3.04 9.54 5.50
N PRO A 60 -3.69 10.02 6.58
CA PRO A 60 -3.80 9.28 7.84
C PRO A 60 -4.43 7.90 7.64
N LEU A 61 -3.98 6.89 8.39
CA LEU A 61 -4.44 5.50 8.26
C LEU A 61 -5.97 5.36 8.27
N ALA A 62 -6.66 6.03 9.21
CA ALA A 62 -8.12 5.99 9.29
C ALA A 62 -8.83 6.56 8.06
N LYS A 63 -8.22 7.52 7.36
CA LYS A 63 -8.76 8.02 6.07
C LYS A 63 -8.48 7.02 4.96
N ARG A 64 -7.32 6.38 4.95
CA ARG A 64 -6.97 5.36 3.96
C ARG A 64 -7.93 4.18 3.99
N GLU A 65 -8.23 3.68 5.18
CA GLU A 65 -9.17 2.57 5.38
C GLU A 65 -10.55 2.92 4.83
N LYS A 66 -11.06 4.14 5.13
CA LYS A 66 -12.34 4.62 4.60
C LYS A 66 -12.35 4.73 3.08
N MET A 67 -11.27 5.24 2.49
CA MET A 67 -11.15 5.34 1.03
C MET A 67 -11.10 3.95 0.39
N PHE A 68 -10.33 3.04 0.98
CA PHE A 68 -10.19 1.67 0.53
C PHE A 68 -11.51 0.90 0.65
N ASP A 69 -12.29 1.10 1.71
CA ASP A 69 -13.61 0.49 1.87
C ASP A 69 -14.57 0.86 0.75
N LEU A 70 -14.55 2.12 0.30
CA LEU A 70 -15.36 2.54 -0.84
C LEU A 70 -14.89 1.89 -2.14
N ILE A 71 -13.57 1.83 -2.37
CA ILE A 71 -12.98 1.15 -3.53
C ILE A 71 -13.39 -0.33 -3.52
N PHE A 72 -13.28 -1.00 -2.38
CA PHE A 72 -13.68 -2.38 -2.20
C PHE A 72 -15.18 -2.58 -2.46
N ALA A 73 -16.04 -1.68 -1.97
CA ALA A 73 -17.47 -1.76 -2.21
C ALA A 73 -17.82 -1.66 -3.70
N GLN A 74 -17.15 -0.76 -4.43
CA GLN A 74 -17.42 -0.53 -5.86
C GLN A 74 -16.66 -1.47 -6.80
N ALA A 75 -15.57 -2.09 -6.35
CA ALA A 75 -14.81 -3.03 -7.16
C ALA A 75 -15.66 -4.25 -7.58
N HIS A 76 -15.38 -4.75 -8.78
CA HIS A 76 -16.01 -5.96 -9.30
C HIS A 76 -15.72 -7.16 -8.38
N LYS A 77 -16.68 -8.10 -8.28
CA LYS A 77 -16.54 -9.31 -7.44
C LYS A 77 -15.25 -10.07 -7.73
N ASP A 78 -14.88 -10.20 -9.00
CA ASP A 78 -13.69 -10.97 -9.41
C ASP A 78 -12.37 -10.20 -9.19
N SER A 79 -12.46 -8.92 -8.82
CA SER A 79 -11.30 -8.05 -8.59
C SER A 79 -11.11 -7.71 -7.11
N LYS A 80 -11.82 -8.41 -6.21
CA LYS A 80 -11.71 -8.19 -4.76
C LYS A 80 -11.90 -9.49 -3.98
N GLY A 81 -11.37 -9.53 -2.77
CA GLY A 81 -11.48 -10.68 -1.89
C GLY A 81 -11.21 -10.32 -0.44
N VAL A 82 -11.56 -11.22 0.46
CA VAL A 82 -11.20 -11.15 1.87
C VAL A 82 -10.39 -12.40 2.18
N ASP A 83 -9.26 -12.24 2.86
CA ASP A 83 -8.43 -13.36 3.25
C ASP A 83 -8.97 -14.09 4.50
N GLU A 84 -8.26 -15.14 4.93
CA GLU A 84 -8.61 -15.95 6.11
C GLU A 84 -8.56 -15.15 7.42
N HIS A 85 -7.90 -13.99 7.43
CA HIS A 85 -7.75 -13.11 8.57
C HIS A 85 -8.73 -11.93 8.55
N GLY A 86 -9.59 -11.83 7.52
CA GLY A 86 -10.56 -10.76 7.38
C GLY A 86 -10.00 -9.49 6.70
N GLU A 87 -8.77 -9.51 6.18
CA GLU A 87 -8.18 -8.37 5.48
C GLU A 87 -8.75 -8.27 4.05
N LYS A 88 -9.24 -7.08 3.71
CA LYS A 88 -9.80 -6.78 2.38
C LYS A 88 -8.68 -6.55 1.39
N GLY A 89 -8.69 -7.32 0.31
CA GLY A 89 -7.80 -7.19 -0.82
C GLY A 89 -8.56 -6.76 -2.08
N VAL A 90 -7.94 -5.90 -2.88
CA VAL A 90 -8.43 -5.53 -4.22
C VAL A 90 -7.30 -5.72 -5.21
N LEU A 91 -7.63 -6.23 -6.39
CA LEU A 91 -6.68 -6.34 -7.48
C LEU A 91 -6.17 -4.95 -7.86
N CYS A 92 -4.85 -4.81 -7.86
CA CYS A 92 -4.10 -3.65 -8.28
C CYS A 92 -4.23 -3.46 -9.80
N TRP A 93 -4.26 -2.22 -10.25
CA TRP A 93 -4.25 -1.95 -11.69
C TRP A 93 -2.87 -2.22 -12.28
N ALA A 94 -2.83 -2.68 -13.53
CA ALA A 94 -1.59 -3.06 -14.19
C ALA A 94 -0.53 -1.94 -14.20
N LYS A 95 -0.94 -0.67 -14.32
CA LYS A 95 -0.02 0.48 -14.28
C LYS A 95 0.72 0.67 -12.95
N TYR A 96 0.26 0.03 -11.87
CA TYR A 96 0.88 0.10 -10.54
C TYR A 96 1.62 -1.19 -10.15
N GLY A 97 1.79 -2.14 -11.07
CA GLY A 97 2.62 -3.34 -10.86
C GLY A 97 1.84 -4.66 -10.79
N ALA A 98 0.51 -4.60 -10.83
CA ALA A 98 -0.39 -5.76 -10.70
C ALA A 98 -0.23 -6.53 -9.37
N GLY A 99 -1.22 -7.34 -9.00
CA GLY A 99 -1.23 -8.09 -7.73
C GLY A 99 -2.40 -7.72 -6.81
N ILE A 100 -2.41 -8.22 -5.58
CA ILE A 100 -3.45 -7.91 -4.59
C ILE A 100 -2.92 -6.86 -3.61
N GLU A 101 -3.67 -5.78 -3.45
CA GLU A 101 -3.36 -4.69 -2.53
C GLU A 101 -4.43 -4.53 -1.47
N THR A 102 -4.00 -4.02 -0.33
CA THR A 102 -4.84 -3.72 0.83
C THR A 102 -4.73 -2.23 1.17
N SER A 103 -5.48 -1.76 2.17
CA SER A 103 -5.39 -0.37 2.63
C SER A 103 -3.97 0.03 3.06
N LYS A 104 -3.16 -0.95 3.47
CA LYS A 104 -1.80 -0.76 3.97
C LYS A 104 -0.73 -0.80 2.86
N THR A 105 -0.99 -1.54 1.78
CA THR A 105 -0.02 -1.76 0.69
C THR A 105 -0.31 -0.99 -0.59
N MET A 106 -1.49 -0.39 -0.75
CA MET A 106 -1.78 0.47 -1.91
C MET A 106 -0.99 1.80 -1.82
N ARG A 107 -0.49 2.32 -2.94
CA ARG A 107 0.14 3.65 -2.99
C ARG A 107 -0.88 4.80 -2.86
N ASP A 108 -0.45 5.98 -2.45
CA ASP A 108 -1.35 7.14 -2.24
C ASP A 108 -1.96 7.65 -3.54
N ASP A 109 -1.16 7.71 -4.59
CA ASP A 109 -1.58 8.14 -5.93
C ASP A 109 -2.69 7.21 -6.47
N GLN A 110 -2.47 5.90 -6.37
CA GLN A 110 -3.45 4.89 -6.76
C GLN A 110 -4.71 4.95 -5.87
N LEU A 111 -4.54 5.07 -4.56
CA LEU A 111 -5.67 5.15 -3.62
C LEU A 111 -6.57 6.35 -3.94
N LEU A 112 -5.97 7.52 -4.18
CA LEU A 112 -6.69 8.75 -4.52
C LEU A 112 -7.42 8.62 -5.86
N GLU A 113 -6.73 8.14 -6.90
CA GLU A 113 -7.32 7.98 -8.23
C GLU A 113 -8.51 7.01 -8.19
N ARG A 114 -8.32 5.83 -7.59
CA ARG A 114 -9.38 4.83 -7.45
C ARG A 114 -10.54 5.32 -6.60
N TYR A 115 -10.26 6.12 -5.57
CA TYR A 115 -11.30 6.67 -4.70
C TYR A 115 -12.20 7.67 -5.46
N GLU A 116 -11.62 8.54 -6.28
CA GLU A 116 -12.42 9.46 -7.11
C GLU A 116 -13.23 8.71 -8.18
N GLU A 117 -12.68 7.67 -8.81
CA GLU A 117 -13.45 6.80 -9.69
C GLU A 117 -14.61 6.09 -8.97
N ALA A 118 -14.36 5.56 -7.77
CA ALA A 118 -15.37 4.88 -6.97
C ALA A 118 -16.50 5.84 -6.56
N LYS A 119 -16.19 7.09 -6.19
CA LYS A 119 -17.20 8.13 -5.91
C LYS A 119 -18.03 8.46 -7.14
N SER A 120 -17.39 8.63 -8.30
CA SER A 120 -18.09 8.91 -9.55
C SER A 120 -19.04 7.77 -9.95
N SER A 121 -18.63 6.52 -9.71
CA SER A 121 -19.41 5.31 -9.98
C SER A 121 -20.58 5.16 -9.00
N ALA A 122 -20.37 5.49 -7.72
CA ALA A 122 -21.42 5.51 -6.72
C ALA A 122 -22.50 6.56 -7.05
N LYS A 123 -22.09 7.75 -7.52
CA LYS A 123 -23.02 8.83 -7.90
C LYS A 123 -23.85 8.49 -9.16
N LYS A 124 -23.35 7.65 -10.07
CA LYS A 124 -24.09 7.19 -11.25
C LYS A 124 -25.12 6.09 -10.94
N LYS A 125 -25.01 5.43 -9.79
CA LYS A 125 -25.92 4.35 -9.35
C LYS A 125 -27.00 4.84 -8.36
N ALA A 126 -26.91 6.09 -7.90
CA ALA A 126 -27.89 6.76 -7.05
C ALA A 126 -28.86 7.57 -7.92
#